data_AF-A0A7V5UJV7-F1
#
_entry.id   AF-A0A7V5UJV7-F1
#
_cell.length_a   1.000
_cell.length_b   1.000
_cell.length_c   1.000
_cell.angle_alpha   90.00
_cell.angle_beta   90.00
_cell.angle_gamma   90.00
#
_symmetry.space_group_name_H-M   'P 1'
#
loop_
_entity.id
_entity.type
_entity.pdbx_description
1 polymer ?
#
loop_
_entity_poly.entity_id
_entity_poly.type
_entity_poly.pdbx_seq_one_letter_code
_entity_poly.pdbx_strand_id
1 'polypeptide(L)'
;MVGESPGFSSRSKTERCPTMIDLDSYRWLRIEPADAWFFRDGRPCNRGEDQGDVESEFPPNSTTVVGALRAALARENGWAGYGSWADQSTQLKRVLGDGFEDLGQLRFLGPFLCKQMEVSDGRTLREELLWPLPQHVVGRFEDGRFVPLDLMEPSPEVVCCDVHPGGVQLAAPRMSTRGAVVHHEMRSQKPPSHPSDVFVTTAGLNTILQGEVPSATECFLREDLYTHEARVGIRREPVTRTTGGGDIYHPRYVRLRPDVWLVEGVAGVPEDWAWPRVMPLGGESRMALVSRLDEPPSFPVGRSGSAAMV
;
A
#
# COMPACT_ATOMS: atom_id res chain seq x y z
N MET A 1 33.17 16.26 -51.05
CA MET A 1 31.78 16.13 -50.56
C MET A 1 31.83 15.28 -49.31
N VAL A 2 31.83 15.96 -48.16
CA VAL A 2 31.93 15.36 -46.83
C VAL A 2 30.49 15.16 -46.37
N GLY A 3 30.11 13.90 -46.10
CA GLY A 3 28.78 13.54 -45.61
C GLY A 3 28.70 13.72 -44.09
N GLU A 4 27.78 14.57 -43.65
CA GLU A 4 27.48 14.81 -42.24
C GLU A 4 26.92 13.55 -41.58
N SER A 5 27.48 13.22 -40.41
CA SER A 5 26.90 12.25 -39.47
C SER A 5 25.87 12.98 -38.58
N PRO A 6 24.68 12.42 -38.32
CA PRO A 6 23.73 13.07 -37.42
C PRO A 6 24.20 12.91 -35.98
N GLY A 7 24.54 14.04 -35.35
CA GLY A 7 24.92 14.13 -33.95
C GLY A 7 23.80 13.67 -33.03
N PHE A 8 24.11 12.71 -32.17
CA PHE A 8 23.26 12.29 -31.06
C PHE A 8 23.23 13.45 -30.05
N SER A 9 22.16 14.25 -30.10
CA SER A 9 21.89 15.30 -29.12
C SER A 9 21.76 14.66 -27.74
N SER A 10 22.75 14.90 -26.87
CA SER A 10 22.68 14.60 -25.46
C SER A 10 21.61 15.48 -24.82
N ARG A 11 20.36 15.00 -24.82
CA ARG A 11 19.34 15.55 -23.92
C ARG A 11 19.87 15.36 -22.51
N SER A 12 20.20 16.46 -21.86
CA SER A 12 20.47 16.50 -20.42
C SER A 12 19.36 15.75 -19.72
N LYS A 13 19.72 14.65 -19.05
CA LYS A 13 18.90 14.09 -17.98
C LYS A 13 18.87 15.20 -16.94
N THR A 14 17.79 15.97 -16.91
CA THR A 14 17.42 16.74 -15.73
C THR A 14 17.25 15.69 -14.65
N GLU A 15 18.27 15.51 -13.83
CA GLU A 15 18.17 14.81 -12.57
C GLU A 15 17.04 15.48 -11.80
N ARG A 16 15.85 14.85 -11.81
CA ARG A 16 14.79 15.26 -10.90
C ARG A 16 15.30 14.92 -9.51
N CYS A 17 15.84 15.93 -8.84
CA CYS A 17 16.07 15.91 -7.41
C CYS A 17 14.78 15.38 -6.76
N PRO A 18 14.82 14.38 -5.86
CA PRO A 18 13.63 13.91 -5.18
C PRO A 18 12.95 15.12 -4.54
N THR A 19 11.67 15.30 -4.87
CA THR A 19 10.90 16.43 -4.32
C THR A 19 10.78 16.18 -2.83
N MET A 20 11.45 16.99 -2.03
CA MET A 20 11.40 16.89 -0.58
C MET A 20 9.95 17.00 -0.13
N ILE A 21 9.43 15.95 0.49
CA ILE A 21 8.11 15.95 1.09
C ILE A 21 8.23 16.57 2.48
N ASP A 22 7.59 17.70 2.68
CA ASP A 22 7.41 18.31 4.01
C ASP A 22 6.28 17.58 4.73
N LEU A 23 6.64 16.64 5.62
CA LEU A 23 5.69 15.80 6.36
C LEU A 23 4.82 16.60 7.34
N ASP A 24 5.30 17.77 7.79
CA ASP A 24 4.56 18.66 8.70
C ASP A 24 3.41 19.39 7.97
N SER A 25 3.49 19.47 6.64
CA SER A 25 2.41 20.04 5.80
C SER A 25 1.18 19.13 5.68
N TYR A 26 1.25 17.89 6.19
CA TYR A 26 0.18 16.90 6.14
C TYR A 26 -0.52 16.78 7.50
N ARG A 27 -1.84 16.65 7.46
CA ARG A 27 -2.59 16.06 8.58
C ARG A 27 -2.56 14.55 8.42
N TRP A 28 -1.99 13.87 9.42
CA TRP A 28 -1.93 12.42 9.48
C TRP A 28 -3.18 11.85 10.14
N LEU A 29 -3.80 10.88 9.48
CA LEU A 29 -5.03 10.23 9.92
C LEU A 29 -4.78 8.76 10.20
N ARG A 30 -5.28 8.29 11.34
CA ARG A 30 -5.48 6.88 11.67
C ARG A 30 -6.87 6.45 11.22
N ILE A 31 -6.92 5.38 10.43
CA ILE A 31 -8.12 4.85 9.81
C ILE A 31 -8.27 3.39 10.27
N GLU A 32 -9.33 3.12 11.02
CA GLU A 32 -9.59 1.81 11.64
C GLU A 32 -10.91 1.21 11.17
N PRO A 33 -11.00 -0.11 10.96
CA PRO A 33 -12.26 -0.74 10.63
C PRO A 33 -13.22 -0.67 11.83
N ALA A 34 -14.45 -0.24 11.60
CA ALA A 34 -15.49 -0.35 12.62
C ALA A 34 -15.85 -1.84 12.90
N ASP A 35 -15.71 -2.71 11.90
CA ASP A 35 -15.85 -4.17 12.03
C ASP A 35 -14.83 -4.95 11.19
N ALA A 36 -14.95 -4.88 9.86
CA ALA A 36 -14.14 -5.56 8.86
C ALA A 36 -14.35 -4.84 7.52
N TRP A 37 -13.35 -4.81 6.65
CA TRP A 37 -13.47 -4.15 5.35
C TRP A 37 -13.62 -5.13 4.20
N PHE A 38 -14.11 -4.61 3.08
CA PHE A 38 -14.17 -5.34 1.83
C PHE A 38 -13.71 -4.44 0.70
N PHE A 39 -12.62 -4.80 0.06
CA PHE A 39 -12.09 -4.12 -1.10
C PHE A 39 -12.14 -5.11 -2.25
N ARG A 40 -12.99 -4.84 -3.23
CA ARG A 40 -13.20 -5.77 -4.34
C ARG A 40 -12.00 -5.75 -5.28
N ASP A 41 -11.72 -6.90 -5.88
CA ASP A 41 -10.89 -6.98 -7.07
C ASP A 41 -11.68 -6.60 -8.33
N GLY A 42 -10.99 -6.51 -9.47
CA GLY A 42 -11.60 -6.15 -10.76
C GLY A 42 -12.52 -7.22 -11.36
N ARG A 43 -12.83 -8.33 -10.66
CA ARG A 43 -13.69 -9.38 -11.22
C ARG A 43 -15.15 -8.92 -11.28
N PRO A 44 -15.89 -9.25 -12.36
CA PRO A 44 -17.33 -9.02 -12.42
C PRO A 44 -18.01 -9.65 -11.21
N CYS A 45 -18.85 -8.87 -10.54
CA CYS A 45 -19.64 -9.31 -9.39
C CYS A 45 -21.06 -8.84 -9.60
N ASN A 46 -21.65 -9.28 -10.72
CA ASN A 46 -23.04 -8.98 -11.03
C ASN A 46 -23.96 -9.99 -10.33
N ARG A 47 -25.20 -9.57 -10.11
CA ARG A 47 -26.24 -10.41 -9.51
C ARG A 47 -26.56 -11.58 -10.44
N GLY A 48 -26.36 -12.82 -9.96
CA GLY A 48 -26.66 -14.06 -10.69
C GLY A 48 -25.44 -14.78 -11.28
N GLU A 49 -24.24 -14.24 -11.09
CA GLU A 49 -22.97 -14.93 -11.40
C GLU A 49 -22.48 -15.71 -10.17
N ASP A 50 -21.59 -16.69 -10.37
CA ASP A 50 -20.97 -17.43 -9.26
C ASP A 50 -20.11 -16.47 -8.41
N GLN A 51 -20.62 -16.12 -7.23
CA GLN A 51 -19.96 -15.25 -6.26
C GLN A 51 -19.26 -16.06 -5.14
N GLY A 52 -18.95 -17.34 -5.41
CA GLY A 52 -18.09 -18.14 -4.56
C GLY A 52 -16.67 -17.56 -4.53
N ASP A 53 -16.20 -17.19 -3.34
CA ASP A 53 -14.79 -16.86 -3.07
C ASP A 53 -14.24 -15.56 -3.67
N VAL A 54 -15.01 -14.46 -3.62
CA VAL A 54 -14.43 -13.12 -3.78
C VAL A 54 -13.70 -12.75 -2.48
N GLU A 55 -12.38 -12.88 -2.52
CA GLU A 55 -11.48 -12.42 -1.46
C GLU A 55 -11.18 -10.93 -1.62
N SER A 56 -11.24 -10.21 -0.50
CA SER A 56 -10.93 -8.79 -0.47
C SER A 56 -9.44 -8.55 -0.73
N GLU A 57 -9.12 -7.58 -1.58
CA GLU A 57 -7.73 -7.12 -1.74
C GLU A 57 -7.28 -6.32 -0.51
N PHE A 58 -6.03 -6.51 -0.07
CA PHE A 58 -5.44 -5.70 1.00
C PHE A 58 -3.91 -5.73 0.93
N PRO A 59 -3.20 -4.61 1.21
CA PRO A 59 -3.71 -3.26 1.50
C PRO A 59 -4.59 -2.69 0.38
N PRO A 60 -5.55 -1.78 0.68
CA PRO A 60 -6.47 -1.29 -0.34
C PRO A 60 -5.74 -0.39 -1.34
N ASN A 61 -6.28 -0.29 -2.55
CA ASN A 61 -5.79 0.67 -3.53
C ASN A 61 -5.93 2.10 -2.98
N SER A 62 -4.86 2.91 -3.10
CA SER A 62 -4.84 4.31 -2.63
C SER A 62 -6.03 5.12 -3.12
N THR A 63 -6.45 4.93 -4.37
CA THR A 63 -7.59 5.64 -4.96
C THR A 63 -8.90 5.39 -4.22
N THR A 64 -9.07 4.21 -3.61
CA THR A 64 -10.26 3.89 -2.81
C THR A 64 -10.29 4.69 -1.52
N VAL A 65 -9.15 4.81 -0.83
CA VAL A 65 -9.03 5.60 0.41
C VAL A 65 -9.16 7.10 0.10
N VAL A 66 -8.49 7.57 -0.97
CA VAL A 66 -8.59 8.95 -1.46
C VAL A 66 -10.03 9.32 -1.80
N GLY A 67 -10.75 8.46 -2.55
CA GLY A 67 -12.14 8.68 -2.91
C GLY A 67 -13.06 8.73 -1.69
N ALA A 68 -12.88 7.80 -0.74
CA ALA A 68 -13.63 7.77 0.51
C ALA A 68 -13.42 9.04 1.34
N LEU A 69 -12.17 9.49 1.51
CA LEU A 69 -11.82 10.70 2.25
C LEU A 69 -12.36 11.96 1.58
N ARG A 70 -12.22 12.09 0.25
CA ARG A 70 -12.79 13.22 -0.51
C ARG A 70 -14.30 13.29 -0.34
N ALA A 71 -15.00 12.17 -0.47
CA ALA A 71 -16.44 12.10 -0.27
C ALA A 71 -16.85 12.43 1.17
N ALA A 72 -16.11 11.92 2.18
CA ALA A 72 -16.39 12.20 3.58
C ALA A 72 -16.16 13.68 3.93
N LEU A 73 -15.03 14.25 3.50
CA LEU A 73 -14.75 15.69 3.63
C LEU A 73 -15.81 16.54 2.94
N ALA A 74 -16.26 16.15 1.74
CA ALA A 74 -17.35 16.85 1.05
C ALA A 74 -18.63 16.87 1.90
N ARG A 75 -19.02 15.72 2.47
CA ARG A 75 -20.25 15.61 3.29
C ARG A 75 -20.19 16.46 4.55
N GLU A 76 -19.06 16.41 5.26
CA GLU A 76 -18.85 17.23 6.47
C GLU A 76 -18.87 18.73 6.17
N ASN A 77 -18.57 19.12 4.93
CA ASN A 77 -18.45 20.52 4.51
C ASN A 77 -19.53 20.93 3.48
N GLY A 78 -20.72 20.32 3.56
CA GLY A 78 -21.94 20.82 2.92
C GLY A 78 -22.37 20.15 1.62
N TRP A 79 -21.74 19.05 1.20
CA TRP A 79 -22.26 18.23 0.11
C TRP A 79 -23.45 17.38 0.58
N ALA A 80 -24.53 17.36 -0.21
CA ALA A 80 -25.75 16.64 0.13
C ALA A 80 -25.60 15.10 0.14
N GLY A 81 -24.47 14.57 -0.32
CA GLY A 81 -24.19 13.13 -0.40
C GLY A 81 -24.77 12.44 -1.64
N TYR A 82 -25.30 13.22 -2.59
CA TYR A 82 -25.75 12.75 -3.91
C TYR A 82 -25.44 13.81 -4.97
N GLY A 83 -25.31 13.37 -6.23
CA GLY A 83 -24.89 14.22 -7.34
C GLY A 83 -23.45 14.70 -7.22
N SER A 84 -22.99 15.48 -8.20
CA SER A 84 -21.63 16.06 -8.16
C SER A 84 -21.54 17.17 -7.10
N TRP A 85 -20.54 17.12 -6.23
CA TRP A 85 -20.24 18.24 -5.32
C TRP A 85 -19.71 19.46 -6.07
N ALA A 86 -19.10 19.25 -7.24
CA ALA A 86 -18.52 20.32 -8.05
C ALA A 86 -19.60 21.26 -8.60
N ASP A 87 -20.81 20.75 -8.84
CA ASP A 87 -21.97 21.53 -9.28
C ASP A 87 -22.68 22.24 -8.11
N GLN A 88 -22.46 21.77 -6.87
CA GLN A 88 -23.13 22.27 -5.67
C GLN A 88 -22.32 23.36 -4.96
N SER A 89 -21.00 23.34 -5.05
CA SER A 89 -20.14 24.32 -4.40
C SER A 89 -18.81 24.52 -5.13
N THR A 90 -18.53 25.76 -5.50
CA THR A 90 -17.24 26.19 -6.04
C THR A 90 -16.10 26.01 -5.04
N GLN A 91 -16.37 26.14 -3.74
CA GLN A 91 -15.38 25.88 -2.69
C GLN A 91 -15.02 24.40 -2.63
N LEU A 92 -16.02 23.50 -2.66
CA LEU A 92 -15.79 22.06 -2.68
C LEU A 92 -15.03 21.63 -3.94
N LYS A 93 -15.45 22.13 -5.12
CA LYS A 93 -14.74 21.86 -6.38
C LYS A 93 -13.27 22.26 -6.31
N ARG A 94 -12.98 23.47 -5.81
CA ARG A 94 -11.61 23.99 -5.75
C ARG A 94 -10.72 23.16 -4.83
N VAL A 95 -11.23 22.77 -3.65
CA VAL A 95 -10.44 22.05 -2.65
C VAL A 95 -10.34 20.58 -3.01
N LEU A 96 -11.48 19.92 -3.27
CA LEU A 96 -11.57 18.47 -3.47
C LEU A 96 -11.38 18.03 -4.92
N GLY A 97 -11.36 18.94 -5.88
CA GLY A 97 -11.29 18.64 -7.32
C GLY A 97 -12.61 18.08 -7.89
N ASP A 98 -12.56 17.66 -9.15
CA ASP A 98 -13.71 17.19 -9.93
C ASP A 98 -13.37 15.90 -10.71
N GLY A 99 -13.91 14.76 -10.26
CA GLY A 99 -13.64 13.45 -10.86
C GLY A 99 -12.33 12.81 -10.36
N PHE A 100 -11.84 11.82 -11.11
CA PHE A 100 -10.73 10.95 -10.70
C PHE A 100 -9.35 11.63 -10.81
N GLU A 101 -9.08 12.30 -11.92
CA GLU A 101 -7.76 12.88 -12.24
C GLU A 101 -7.53 14.27 -11.61
N ASP A 102 -8.59 14.94 -11.14
CA ASP A 102 -8.50 16.24 -10.48
C ASP A 102 -8.71 16.08 -8.97
N LEU A 103 -7.62 16.22 -8.23
CA LEU A 103 -7.60 16.22 -6.76
C LEU A 103 -7.80 17.62 -6.16
N GLY A 104 -7.96 18.65 -6.99
CA GLY A 104 -8.05 20.04 -6.56
C GLY A 104 -6.77 20.48 -5.86
N GLN A 105 -6.90 20.91 -4.60
CA GLN A 105 -5.78 21.34 -3.77
C GLN A 105 -5.19 20.19 -2.94
N LEU A 106 -5.84 19.03 -2.90
CA LEU A 106 -5.44 17.95 -2.02
C LEU A 106 -4.19 17.23 -2.52
N ARG A 107 -3.36 16.83 -1.56
CA ARG A 107 -2.28 15.87 -1.76
C ARG A 107 -2.41 14.78 -0.72
N PHE A 108 -2.06 13.56 -1.13
CA PHE A 108 -2.24 12.35 -0.36
C PHE A 108 -0.93 11.57 -0.26
N LEU A 109 -0.69 10.97 0.90
CA LEU A 109 0.40 10.04 1.13
C LEU A 109 -0.16 8.80 1.83
N GLY A 110 -0.14 7.67 1.14
CA GLY A 110 -0.64 6.40 1.66
C GLY A 110 -1.62 5.70 0.71
N PRO A 111 -2.43 4.77 1.25
CA PRO A 111 -2.49 4.38 2.66
C PRO A 111 -1.30 3.52 3.05
N PHE A 112 -0.77 3.75 4.24
CA PHE A 112 0.27 2.92 4.84
C PHE A 112 -0.35 1.98 5.86
N LEU A 113 0.14 0.75 5.93
CA LEU A 113 -0.20 -0.14 7.04
C LEU A 113 0.63 0.29 8.25
N CYS A 114 -0.01 0.38 9.41
CA CYS A 114 0.65 0.75 10.66
C CYS A 114 0.34 -0.27 11.73
N LYS A 115 1.34 -0.59 12.56
CA LYS A 115 1.22 -1.51 13.68
C LYS A 115 1.71 -0.84 14.96
N GLN A 116 1.00 -1.06 16.06
CA GLN A 116 1.49 -0.70 17.38
C GLN A 116 2.60 -1.66 17.80
N MET A 117 3.75 -1.11 18.17
CA MET A 117 4.89 -1.90 18.64
C MET A 117 5.35 -1.45 20.01
N GLU A 118 5.72 -2.41 20.86
CA GLU A 118 6.41 -2.11 22.12
C GLU A 118 7.83 -1.64 21.84
N VAL A 119 8.23 -0.55 22.49
CA VAL A 119 9.61 -0.10 22.52
C VAL A 119 10.39 -0.96 23.52
N SER A 120 11.72 -1.02 23.38
CA SER A 120 12.63 -1.81 24.20
C SER A 120 12.54 -1.57 25.72
N ASP A 121 11.85 -0.51 26.18
CA ASP A 121 11.57 -0.25 27.59
C ASP A 121 10.35 -1.03 28.15
N GLY A 122 9.61 -1.75 27.29
CA GLY A 122 8.47 -2.60 27.65
C GLY A 122 7.25 -1.84 28.17
N ARG A 123 7.20 -0.51 28.03
CA ARG A 123 6.11 0.34 28.55
C ARG A 123 5.64 1.37 27.54
N THR A 124 6.54 1.82 26.68
CA THR A 124 6.23 2.79 25.64
C THR A 124 5.77 2.05 24.40
N LEU A 125 4.64 2.48 23.85
CA LEU A 125 4.13 1.99 22.57
C LEU A 125 4.49 3.00 21.49
N ARG A 126 4.92 2.52 20.34
CA ARG A 126 5.16 3.34 19.15
C ARG A 126 4.27 2.89 18.00
N GLU A 127 3.90 3.83 17.15
CA GLU A 127 3.23 3.53 15.88
C GLU A 127 4.29 3.30 14.80
N GLU A 128 4.36 2.09 14.25
CA GLU A 128 5.34 1.70 13.23
C GLU A 128 4.66 1.54 11.88
N LEU A 129 5.10 2.33 10.89
CA LEU A 129 4.70 2.09 9.50
C LEU A 129 5.35 0.81 8.98
N LEU A 130 4.57 0.05 8.23
CA LEU A 130 4.97 -1.19 7.60
C LEU A 130 4.93 -1.04 6.09
N TRP A 131 5.97 -1.59 5.46
CA TRP A 131 6.22 -1.47 4.03
C TRP A 131 6.18 -2.86 3.40
N PRO A 132 5.56 -3.05 2.22
CA PRO A 132 5.70 -4.30 1.48
C PRO A 132 7.17 -4.64 1.30
N LEU A 133 7.58 -5.86 1.64
CA LEU A 133 8.98 -6.26 1.53
C LEU A 133 9.40 -6.17 0.05
N PRO A 134 10.44 -5.38 -0.28
CA PRO A 134 10.92 -5.30 -1.66
C PRO A 134 11.29 -6.69 -2.20
N GLN A 135 10.79 -7.01 -3.40
CA GLN A 135 10.94 -8.34 -4.02
C GLN A 135 12.39 -8.74 -4.34
N HIS A 136 13.34 -7.81 -4.25
CA HIS A 136 14.76 -8.11 -4.35
C HIS A 136 15.35 -8.66 -3.05
N VAL A 137 14.62 -8.66 -1.93
CA VAL A 137 15.01 -9.39 -0.72
C VAL A 137 14.61 -10.85 -0.87
N VAL A 138 15.57 -11.76 -0.68
CA VAL A 138 15.34 -13.21 -0.77
C VAL A 138 15.65 -13.88 0.56
N GLY A 139 14.89 -14.93 0.87
CA GLY A 139 14.97 -15.59 2.16
C GLY A 139 14.31 -16.96 2.16
N ARG A 140 13.92 -17.41 3.35
CA ARG A 140 13.21 -18.68 3.57
C ARG A 140 12.14 -18.52 4.64
N PHE A 141 11.12 -19.36 4.58
CA PHE A 141 10.12 -19.45 5.64
C PHE A 141 10.53 -20.53 6.65
N GLU A 142 10.66 -20.15 7.92
CA GLU A 142 11.02 -21.04 9.03
C GLU A 142 10.12 -20.74 10.23
N ASP A 143 9.53 -21.78 10.82
CA ASP A 143 8.69 -21.68 12.02
C ASP A 143 7.64 -20.56 11.98
N GLY A 144 6.98 -20.40 10.82
CA GLY A 144 5.97 -19.36 10.62
C GLY A 144 6.53 -17.93 10.52
N ARG A 145 7.80 -17.76 10.14
CA ARG A 145 8.44 -16.45 9.93
C ARG A 145 9.22 -16.41 8.63
N PHE A 146 9.35 -15.22 8.05
CA PHE A 146 10.27 -14.99 6.94
C PHE A 146 11.65 -14.62 7.47
N VAL A 147 12.65 -15.40 7.12
CA VAL A 147 14.07 -15.16 7.46
C VAL A 147 14.76 -14.62 6.20
N PRO A 148 15.04 -13.31 6.13
CA PRO A 148 15.79 -12.73 5.02
C PRO A 148 17.25 -13.21 5.06
N LEU A 149 17.80 -13.57 3.89
CA LEU A 149 19.14 -14.17 3.78
C LEU A 149 20.06 -13.43 2.81
N ASP A 150 19.51 -12.82 1.76
CA ASP A 150 20.28 -12.06 0.78
C ASP A 150 19.43 -10.99 0.10
N LEU A 151 20.07 -10.15 -0.71
CA LEU A 151 19.40 -9.33 -1.72
C LEU A 151 19.76 -9.87 -3.10
N MET A 152 18.95 -9.53 -4.10
CA MET A 152 19.29 -9.67 -5.50
C MET A 152 20.00 -8.41 -5.99
N GLU A 153 21.05 -8.60 -6.78
CA GLU A 153 21.72 -7.52 -7.52
C GLU A 153 21.84 -7.90 -9.01
N PRO A 154 22.07 -6.93 -9.91
CA PRO A 154 22.36 -7.25 -11.30
C PRO A 154 23.56 -8.18 -11.41
N SER A 155 23.39 -9.32 -12.09
CA SER A 155 24.45 -10.28 -12.31
C SER A 155 25.61 -9.64 -13.08
N PRO A 156 26.88 -9.95 -12.73
CA PRO A 156 28.01 -9.54 -13.55
C PRO A 156 27.99 -10.20 -14.93
N GLU A 157 27.31 -11.34 -15.06
CA GLU A 157 27.15 -12.03 -16.35
C GLU A 157 26.07 -11.36 -17.20
N VAL A 158 26.45 -11.03 -18.43
CA VAL A 158 25.53 -10.47 -19.44
C VAL A 158 24.89 -11.61 -20.22
N VAL A 159 23.57 -11.65 -20.23
CA VAL A 159 22.77 -12.61 -20.99
C VAL A 159 22.29 -11.95 -22.27
N CYS A 160 22.67 -12.51 -23.42
CA CYS A 160 22.12 -12.09 -24.71
C CYS A 160 20.72 -12.68 -24.89
N CYS A 161 19.72 -11.81 -24.94
CA CYS A 161 18.33 -12.16 -25.24
C CYS A 161 17.68 -11.07 -26.10
N ASP A 162 16.41 -11.27 -26.46
CA ASP A 162 15.61 -10.37 -27.29
C ASP A 162 15.25 -9.04 -26.62
N VAL A 163 15.39 -8.93 -25.30
CA VAL A 163 15.12 -7.69 -24.55
C VAL A 163 16.03 -6.55 -24.98
N HIS A 164 17.31 -6.81 -25.25
CA HIS A 164 18.26 -5.79 -25.64
C HIS A 164 19.43 -6.35 -26.48
N PRO A 165 19.80 -5.72 -27.62
CA PRO A 165 20.86 -6.22 -28.50
C PRO A 165 22.25 -6.31 -27.84
N GLY A 166 22.52 -5.47 -26.84
CA GLY A 166 23.76 -5.48 -26.05
C GLY A 166 23.75 -6.49 -24.88
N GLY A 167 22.71 -7.33 -24.79
CA GLY A 167 22.46 -8.19 -23.64
C GLY A 167 21.91 -7.44 -22.42
N VAL A 168 21.49 -8.21 -21.42
CA VAL A 168 20.94 -7.73 -20.14
C VAL A 168 21.61 -8.43 -18.97
N GLN A 169 21.71 -7.74 -17.84
CA GLN A 169 22.14 -8.33 -16.57
C GLN A 169 20.90 -8.77 -15.81
N LEU A 170 20.72 -10.08 -15.64
CA LEU A 170 19.61 -10.63 -14.87
C LEU A 170 19.85 -10.49 -13.37
N ALA A 171 18.78 -10.49 -12.57
CA ALA A 171 18.90 -10.46 -11.12
C ALA A 171 19.52 -11.77 -10.61
N ALA A 172 20.54 -11.68 -9.75
CA ALA A 172 21.18 -12.81 -9.11
C ALA A 172 21.40 -12.52 -7.60
N PRO A 173 21.33 -13.55 -6.73
CA PRO A 173 21.68 -13.39 -5.31
C PRO A 173 23.12 -12.88 -5.14
N ARG A 174 23.35 -11.88 -4.28
CA ARG A 174 24.68 -11.26 -4.13
C ARG A 174 25.76 -12.21 -3.64
N MET A 175 25.40 -13.21 -2.84
CA MET A 175 26.37 -14.22 -2.42
C MET A 175 26.90 -15.02 -3.62
N SER A 176 26.06 -15.24 -4.63
CA SER A 176 26.46 -15.95 -5.86
C SER A 176 27.35 -15.10 -6.77
N THR A 177 27.11 -13.78 -6.85
CA THR A 177 27.90 -12.85 -7.67
C THR A 177 29.27 -12.55 -7.05
N ARG A 178 29.42 -12.69 -5.72
CA ARG A 178 30.68 -12.43 -4.99
C ARG A 178 31.55 -13.67 -4.78
N GLY A 179 31.26 -14.77 -5.47
CA GLY A 179 32.09 -15.98 -5.45
C GLY A 179 32.05 -16.75 -4.12
N ALA A 180 31.02 -16.55 -3.29
CA ALA A 180 30.81 -17.39 -2.11
C ALA A 180 30.42 -18.81 -2.57
N VAL A 181 30.90 -19.84 -1.85
CA VAL A 181 30.55 -21.23 -2.14
C VAL A 181 29.04 -21.42 -1.92
N VAL A 182 28.30 -21.52 -3.02
CA VAL A 182 26.85 -21.74 -2.99
C VAL A 182 26.59 -23.21 -2.65
N HIS A 183 26.35 -23.50 -1.37
CA HIS A 183 25.95 -24.84 -0.93
C HIS A 183 24.53 -25.18 -1.44
N HIS A 184 24.23 -26.47 -1.63
CA HIS A 184 22.95 -26.94 -2.17
C HIS A 184 21.71 -26.43 -1.40
N GLU A 185 21.86 -26.11 -0.11
CA GLU A 185 20.80 -25.52 0.73
C GLU A 185 20.45 -24.07 0.33
N MET A 186 21.35 -23.34 -0.34
CA MET A 186 21.12 -21.96 -0.81
C MET A 186 20.25 -21.88 -2.08
N ARG A 187 19.99 -23.01 -2.77
CA ARG A 187 19.05 -23.07 -3.91
C ARG A 187 17.58 -22.89 -3.51
N SER A 188 17.28 -22.92 -2.21
CA SER A 188 15.92 -22.80 -1.67
C SER A 188 15.54 -21.36 -1.33
N GLN A 189 16.43 -20.38 -1.50
CA GLN A 189 16.12 -18.97 -1.26
C GLN A 189 15.14 -18.48 -2.32
N LYS A 190 14.03 -17.90 -1.86
CA LYS A 190 13.01 -17.33 -2.74
C LYS A 190 12.57 -15.98 -2.18
N PRO A 191 12.21 -15.03 -3.06
CA PRO A 191 11.43 -13.90 -2.60
C PRO A 191 10.05 -14.39 -2.12
N PRO A 192 9.34 -13.62 -1.28
CA PRO A 192 7.93 -13.88 -1.00
C PRO A 192 7.14 -13.99 -2.32
N SER A 193 6.16 -14.90 -2.36
CA SER A 193 5.39 -15.17 -3.58
C SER A 193 4.59 -13.95 -4.06
N HIS A 194 4.17 -13.10 -3.13
CA HIS A 194 3.52 -11.83 -3.41
C HIS A 194 4.19 -10.67 -2.63
N PRO A 195 4.29 -9.44 -3.18
CA PRO A 195 4.86 -8.29 -2.50
C PRO A 195 4.24 -7.95 -1.13
N SER A 196 2.97 -8.32 -0.94
CA SER A 196 2.21 -8.08 0.31
C SER A 196 2.13 -9.31 1.23
N ASP A 197 2.90 -10.37 0.97
CA ASP A 197 2.96 -11.53 1.88
C ASP A 197 3.80 -11.24 3.11
N VAL A 198 4.82 -10.40 2.95
CA VAL A 198 5.74 -10.00 4.01
C VAL A 198 5.85 -8.49 4.00
N PHE A 199 5.76 -7.89 5.17
CA PHE A 199 5.98 -6.48 5.41
C PHE A 199 7.27 -6.29 6.21
N VAL A 200 7.88 -5.12 6.10
CA VAL A 200 9.08 -4.73 6.82
C VAL A 200 8.85 -3.39 7.54
N THR A 201 9.44 -3.21 8.71
CA THR A 201 9.43 -1.93 9.44
C THR A 201 10.18 -0.84 8.68
N THR A 202 10.02 0.42 9.11
CA THR A 202 10.82 1.53 8.58
C THR A 202 12.33 1.31 8.82
N ALA A 203 12.70 0.76 9.98
CA ALA A 203 14.09 0.42 10.28
C ALA A 203 14.65 -0.65 9.34
N GLY A 204 13.91 -1.74 9.12
CA GLY A 204 14.32 -2.79 8.19
C GLY A 204 14.38 -2.30 6.73
N LEU A 205 13.45 -1.43 6.32
CA LEU A 205 13.51 -0.82 4.99
C LEU A 205 14.74 0.08 4.81
N ASN A 206 15.12 0.85 5.84
CA ASN A 206 16.36 1.63 5.82
C ASN A 206 17.59 0.75 5.62
N THR A 207 17.67 -0.39 6.30
CA THR A 207 18.74 -1.39 6.10
C THR A 207 18.77 -1.87 4.64
N ILE A 208 17.60 -2.20 4.07
CA ILE A 208 17.50 -2.62 2.66
C ILE A 208 17.98 -1.51 1.71
N LEU A 209 17.54 -0.26 1.91
CA LEU A 209 17.94 0.89 1.09
C LEU A 209 19.43 1.21 1.16
N GLN A 210 20.09 0.81 2.25
CA GLN A 210 21.55 0.89 2.39
C GLN A 210 22.27 -0.26 1.68
N GLY A 211 21.54 -1.21 1.12
CA GLY A 211 22.07 -2.41 0.48
C GLY A 211 22.46 -3.49 1.50
N GLU A 212 21.76 -3.59 2.62
CA GLU A 212 22.00 -4.58 3.67
C GLU A 212 20.78 -5.49 3.87
N VAL A 213 20.98 -6.67 4.46
CA VAL A 213 19.88 -7.61 4.74
C VAL A 213 19.26 -7.23 6.10
N PRO A 214 17.94 -7.00 6.20
CA PRO A 214 17.31 -6.67 7.47
C PRO A 214 17.28 -7.87 8.41
N SER A 215 17.06 -7.63 9.71
CA SER A 215 16.79 -8.71 10.67
C SER A 215 15.41 -9.34 10.42
N ALA A 216 15.27 -10.64 10.68
CA ALA A 216 13.97 -11.32 10.64
C ALA A 216 12.93 -10.72 11.62
N THR A 217 13.37 -10.06 12.69
CA THR A 217 12.49 -9.36 13.65
C THR A 217 11.85 -8.11 13.06
N GLU A 218 12.40 -7.57 11.98
CA GLU A 218 11.83 -6.43 11.26
C GLU A 218 10.82 -6.89 10.20
N CYS A 219 10.66 -8.21 9.99
CA CYS A 219 9.76 -8.79 8.99
C CYS A 219 8.49 -9.35 9.64
N PHE A 220 7.34 -8.96 9.11
CA PHE A 220 6.01 -9.40 9.56
C PHE A 220 5.31 -10.12 8.43
N LEU A 221 4.73 -11.29 8.71
CA LEU A 221 3.89 -11.95 7.72
C LEU A 221 2.54 -11.25 7.65
N ARG A 222 1.88 -11.34 6.50
CA ARG A 222 0.52 -10.85 6.28
C ARG A 222 -0.44 -11.26 7.40
N GLU A 223 -0.34 -12.50 7.86
CA GLU A 223 -1.20 -13.10 8.89
C GLU A 223 -0.96 -12.54 10.32
N ASP A 224 0.18 -11.91 10.55
CA ASP A 224 0.47 -11.15 11.77
C ASP A 224 -0.24 -9.79 11.79
N LEU A 225 -0.78 -9.35 10.65
CA LEU A 225 -1.31 -8.01 10.45
C LEU A 225 -2.82 -8.01 10.19
N TYR A 226 -3.29 -8.97 9.39
CA TYR A 226 -4.70 -9.13 9.09
C TYR A 226 -5.04 -10.55 8.62
N THR A 227 -6.33 -10.86 8.67
CA THR A 227 -6.89 -12.14 8.25
C THR A 227 -8.07 -11.93 7.32
N HIS A 228 -8.44 -12.98 6.58
CA HIS A 228 -9.66 -12.98 5.79
C HIS A 228 -10.77 -13.74 6.53
N GLU A 229 -11.86 -13.05 6.82
CA GLU A 229 -13.06 -13.60 7.45
C GLU A 229 -14.11 -13.89 6.38
N ALA A 230 -14.40 -15.17 6.16
CA ALA A 230 -15.51 -15.59 5.32
C ALA A 230 -16.85 -15.29 6.01
N ARG A 231 -17.77 -14.61 5.31
CA ARG A 231 -19.17 -14.50 5.72
C ARG A 231 -20.06 -15.10 4.65
N VAL A 232 -21.14 -15.76 5.08
CA VAL A 232 -22.16 -16.28 4.17
C VAL A 232 -23.38 -15.38 4.26
N GLY A 233 -23.85 -14.88 3.13
CA GLY A 233 -25.09 -14.15 3.04
C GLY A 233 -26.08 -14.86 2.13
N ILE A 234 -27.36 -14.67 2.44
CA ILE A 234 -28.47 -15.15 1.64
C ILE A 234 -29.39 -13.99 1.30
N ARG A 235 -29.87 -13.94 0.06
CA ARG A 235 -31.02 -13.11 -0.28
C ARG A 235 -32.29 -13.86 0.10
N ARG A 236 -33.24 -13.13 0.69
CA ARG A 236 -34.58 -13.64 0.99
C ARG A 236 -35.58 -12.90 0.15
N GLU A 237 -36.48 -13.63 -0.47
CA GLU A 237 -37.64 -13.05 -1.13
C GLU A 237 -38.52 -12.37 -0.06
N PRO A 238 -38.80 -11.04 -0.16
CA PRO A 238 -39.48 -10.29 0.89
C PRO A 238 -40.83 -10.88 1.33
N VAL A 239 -41.56 -11.48 0.39
CA VAL A 239 -42.90 -12.03 0.65
C VAL A 239 -42.84 -13.46 1.17
N THR A 240 -42.20 -14.38 0.44
CA THR A 240 -42.18 -15.81 0.79
C THR A 240 -41.17 -16.13 1.89
N ARG A 241 -40.24 -15.21 2.18
CA ARG A 241 -39.15 -15.37 3.14
C ARG A 241 -38.20 -16.54 2.84
N THR A 242 -38.29 -17.09 1.63
CA THR A 242 -37.46 -18.20 1.13
C THR A 242 -36.24 -17.66 0.39
N THR A 243 -35.21 -18.48 0.30
CA THR A 243 -34.02 -18.24 -0.54
C THR A 243 -34.27 -18.80 -1.93
N GLY A 244 -34.00 -18.03 -2.99
CA GLY A 244 -34.05 -18.52 -4.38
C GLY A 244 -32.79 -19.29 -4.76
N GLY A 245 -32.79 -19.95 -5.92
CA GLY A 245 -31.57 -20.53 -6.48
C GLY A 245 -30.60 -19.41 -6.93
N GLY A 246 -29.32 -19.49 -6.55
CA GLY A 246 -28.30 -18.48 -6.90
C GLY A 246 -28.20 -17.29 -5.95
N ASP A 247 -28.87 -17.34 -4.79
CA ASP A 247 -28.97 -16.24 -3.83
C ASP A 247 -27.99 -16.33 -2.64
N ILE A 248 -26.95 -17.16 -2.76
CA ILE A 248 -25.92 -17.35 -1.73
C ILE A 248 -24.65 -16.62 -2.17
N TYR A 249 -24.10 -15.78 -1.29
CA TYR A 249 -22.84 -15.08 -1.51
C TYR A 249 -21.86 -15.33 -0.36
N HIS A 250 -20.57 -15.48 -0.68
CA HIS A 250 -19.51 -15.84 0.26
C HIS A 250 -18.31 -14.86 0.26
N PRO A 251 -18.51 -13.56 0.58
CA PRO A 251 -17.42 -12.59 0.64
C PRO A 251 -16.44 -12.91 1.76
N ARG A 252 -15.14 -12.75 1.47
CA ARG A 252 -14.07 -12.85 2.48
C ARG A 252 -13.55 -11.45 2.80
N TYR A 253 -13.94 -10.94 3.96
CA TYR A 253 -13.62 -9.60 4.45
C TYR A 253 -12.21 -9.55 5.05
N VAL A 254 -11.57 -8.39 4.99
CA VAL A 254 -10.33 -8.13 5.72
C VAL A 254 -10.66 -7.76 7.16
N ARG A 255 -10.10 -8.52 8.11
CA ARG A 255 -10.08 -8.18 9.53
C ARG A 255 -8.65 -7.91 9.98
N LEU A 256 -8.38 -6.66 10.34
CA LEU A 256 -7.10 -6.27 10.92
C LEU A 256 -6.94 -6.87 12.32
N ARG A 257 -5.68 -7.09 12.73
CA ARG A 257 -5.37 -7.34 14.14
C ARG A 257 -5.70 -6.08 14.97
N PRO A 258 -6.00 -6.21 16.27
CA PRO A 258 -6.41 -5.07 17.10
C PRO A 258 -5.40 -3.92 17.19
N ASP A 259 -4.13 -4.23 16.96
CA ASP A 259 -3.00 -3.31 17.01
C ASP A 259 -2.54 -2.87 15.62
N VAL A 260 -3.40 -3.00 14.59
CA VAL A 260 -3.09 -2.67 13.19
C VAL A 260 -4.18 -1.77 12.60
N TRP A 261 -3.77 -0.75 11.86
CA TRP A 261 -4.64 0.22 11.19
C TRP A 261 -4.00 0.77 9.92
N LEU A 262 -4.76 1.56 9.16
CA LEU A 262 -4.22 2.32 8.03
C LEU A 262 -3.87 3.74 8.47
N VAL A 263 -2.82 4.29 7.88
CA VAL A 263 -2.40 5.69 8.06
C VAL A 263 -2.42 6.40 6.71
N GLU A 264 -3.05 7.56 6.66
CA GLU A 264 -3.11 8.42 5.46
C GLU A 264 -2.69 9.84 5.83
N GLY A 265 -1.73 10.40 5.09
CA GLY A 265 -1.40 11.83 5.15
C GLY A 265 -2.24 12.61 4.15
N VAL A 266 -2.94 13.65 4.62
CA VAL A 266 -3.73 14.55 3.76
C VAL A 266 -3.27 15.99 3.92
N ALA A 267 -2.87 16.63 2.83
CA ALA A 267 -2.50 18.05 2.79
C ALA A 267 -3.44 18.85 1.87
N GLY A 268 -3.48 20.17 2.04
CA GLY A 268 -4.28 21.08 1.20
C GLY A 268 -5.74 21.26 1.63
N VAL A 269 -6.11 20.76 2.82
CA VAL A 269 -7.43 20.99 3.42
C VAL A 269 -7.42 22.32 4.20
N PRO A 270 -8.40 23.21 4.00
CA PRO A 270 -8.51 24.45 4.79
C PRO A 270 -8.64 24.19 6.30
N GLU A 271 -8.07 25.09 7.12
CA GLU A 271 -8.04 24.92 8.58
C GLU A 271 -9.42 24.90 9.24
N ASP A 272 -10.37 25.62 8.66
CA ASP A 272 -11.75 25.78 9.13
C ASP A 272 -12.66 24.60 8.75
N TRP A 273 -12.17 23.65 7.95
CA TRP A 273 -12.97 22.51 7.52
C TRP A 273 -13.21 21.49 8.63
N ALA A 274 -14.44 20.98 8.68
CA ALA A 274 -14.79 19.85 9.53
C ALA A 274 -14.15 18.57 8.97
N TRP A 275 -13.61 17.76 9.88
CA TRP A 275 -13.02 16.46 9.55
C TRP A 275 -13.95 15.32 9.93
N PRO A 276 -14.09 14.30 9.08
CA PRO A 276 -14.94 13.15 9.39
C PRO A 276 -14.34 12.37 10.55
N ARG A 277 -15.19 11.92 11.46
CA ARG A 277 -14.84 10.93 12.51
C ARG A 277 -15.15 9.50 12.08
N VAL A 278 -16.04 9.36 11.12
CA VAL A 278 -16.47 8.08 10.55
C VAL A 278 -16.67 8.29 9.05
N MET A 279 -16.26 7.33 8.24
CA MET A 279 -16.50 7.37 6.79
C MET A 279 -16.80 5.98 6.23
N PRO A 280 -17.63 5.86 5.18
CA PRO A 280 -17.69 4.64 4.40
C PRO A 280 -16.33 4.35 3.77
N LEU A 281 -15.84 3.12 3.89
CA LEU A 281 -14.58 2.69 3.27
C LEU A 281 -14.69 1.24 2.79
N GLY A 282 -14.44 1.02 1.51
CA GLY A 282 -14.65 -0.26 0.83
C GLY A 282 -16.09 -0.46 0.35
N GLY A 283 -16.40 -1.68 -0.08
CA GLY A 283 -17.72 -2.13 -0.50
C GLY A 283 -18.60 -2.58 0.66
N GLU A 284 -19.80 -3.08 0.34
CA GLU A 284 -20.75 -3.67 1.31
C GLU A 284 -21.11 -2.75 2.49
N SER A 285 -21.10 -1.44 2.28
CA SER A 285 -21.38 -0.41 3.29
C SER A 285 -20.53 -0.53 4.56
N ARG A 286 -19.26 -0.96 4.43
CA ARG A 286 -18.32 -1.00 5.56
C ARG A 286 -17.88 0.41 5.95
N MET A 287 -17.60 0.56 7.25
CA MET A 287 -17.28 1.85 7.86
C MET A 287 -15.87 1.84 8.43
N ALA A 288 -15.23 3.00 8.39
CA ALA A 288 -13.97 3.29 9.04
C ALA A 288 -14.16 4.37 10.11
N LEU A 289 -13.53 4.18 11.25
CA LEU A 289 -13.29 5.23 12.25
C LEU A 289 -12.05 6.02 11.83
N VAL A 290 -12.13 7.34 11.93
CA VAL A 290 -11.05 8.25 11.53
C VAL A 290 -10.66 9.11 12.72
N SER A 291 -9.39 9.10 13.06
CA SER A 291 -8.80 9.94 14.09
C SER A 291 -7.52 10.59 13.57
N ARG A 292 -7.11 11.70 14.19
CA ARG A 292 -5.86 12.38 13.86
C ARG A 292 -4.72 11.72 14.64
N LEU A 293 -3.57 11.53 13.99
CA LEU A 293 -2.33 11.22 14.68
C LEU A 293 -1.71 12.50 15.25
N ASP A 294 -1.18 12.39 16.48
CA ASP A 294 -0.59 13.52 17.18
C ASP A 294 0.75 13.95 16.55
N GLU A 295 1.53 12.98 16.08
CA GLU A 295 2.84 13.19 15.47
C GLU A 295 2.87 12.59 14.05
N PRO A 296 3.64 13.18 13.11
CA PRO A 296 3.92 12.55 11.83
C PRO A 296 4.59 11.18 12.01
N PRO A 297 4.20 10.15 11.23
CA PRO A 297 4.82 8.86 11.31
C PRO A 297 6.25 8.88 10.74
N SER A 298 7.08 7.93 11.16
CA SER A 298 8.46 7.82 10.67
C SER A 298 8.53 7.16 9.30
N PHE A 299 9.16 7.85 8.35
CA PHE A 299 9.41 7.37 6.99
C PHE A 299 10.85 6.90 6.78
N PRO A 300 11.11 6.02 5.81
CA PRO A 300 12.46 5.56 5.52
C PRO A 300 13.33 6.72 5.01
N VAL A 301 14.57 6.76 5.47
CA VAL A 301 15.58 7.76 5.13
C VAL A 301 16.66 7.13 4.23
N GLY A 302 16.94 7.78 3.10
CA GLY A 302 18.01 7.36 2.20
C GLY A 302 19.42 7.59 2.75
N ARG A 303 20.44 7.05 2.05
CA ARG A 303 21.87 7.15 2.40
C ARG A 303 22.42 8.57 2.65
N SER A 304 21.75 9.62 2.16
CA SER A 304 22.15 11.02 2.34
C SER A 304 21.57 11.68 3.61
N GLY A 305 20.90 10.94 4.48
CA GLY A 305 20.38 11.45 5.77
C GLY A 305 19.33 12.56 5.63
N SER A 306 18.87 12.82 4.41
CA SER A 306 17.99 13.93 4.07
C SER A 306 16.87 13.38 3.20
N ALA A 307 15.70 13.24 3.82
CA ALA A 307 14.38 12.98 3.25
C ALA A 307 13.81 11.57 3.45
N ALA A 308 12.54 11.57 3.85
CA ALA A 308 11.58 10.50 3.65
C ALA A 308 11.56 10.12 2.16
N MET A 309 11.92 8.88 1.84
CA MET A 309 11.67 8.31 0.52
C MET A 309 10.26 7.69 0.55
N VAL A 310 9.37 8.16 -0.32
CA VAL A 310 8.05 7.55 -0.57
C VAL A 310 7.96 7.23 -2.05
#